data_AF-A0A3A1X9A8-F1
#
_entry.id   AF-A0A3A1X9A8-F1
#
_cell.length_a   1.000
_cell.length_b   1.000
_cell.length_c   1.000
_cell.angle_alpha   90.00
_cell.angle_beta   90.00
_cell.angle_gamma   90.00
#
_symmetry.space_group_name_H-M   'P 1'
#
loop_
_entity.id
_entity.type
_entity.pdbx_description
1 polymer ?
#
loop_
_entity_poly.entity_id
_entity_poly.type
_entity_poly.pdbx_seq_one_letter_code
_entity_poly.pdbx_strand_id
1 'polypeptide(L)'
;MVDFSKWASFTSQKTNRSLAGSRVFIEDVIDDSNSDNSDNCDNINNSNAQKFLQNAQSWGIIPVNSKEDADFCVKICAKNLETTIDAPNLSGKDAIDYAQSHMPVMRTLLNNLQENGLNLEGVRIAVCLVLEPKTAVLLRELHAHGAIVGVFCGPDETDQRVADQLKKEGILVQANRDWSPEQTHEGALKLLDEIQPDIIIDDGASFARLASLERPQIAANLIGVAEETTSGVRAFEAMQKAGHLHYPVIAVNNSALKTDFDNRHGTGETCVTTMQKILGSECFNNAKVTVVGYGPVGRGFALRIRALGAKVTICDTNPVQALRAVFDGFEAKNLECAANTSNMIVSATGVRHTITLQHMQNMQENAILAVIGGIANEIALDEIPDFKPIVGTAQRKIQVPRGPQITLISEGDGTNYTTGGGNPIEIMDFSFAVQVSAVAYLLEHNGNKNGNKNGENRLNSGIYQLPENSDKQIASIALAKRGYSASEANKNNGYKWDLTRFAEEENI
;
A
#
# COMPACT_ATOMS: atom_id res chain seq x y z
N MET A 1 24.38 -20.28 -1.11
CA MET A 1 24.59 -18.84 -1.05
C MET A 1 23.25 -18.18 -1.18
N VAL A 2 22.98 -17.22 -0.31
CA VAL A 2 21.76 -16.42 -0.30
C VAL A 2 21.82 -15.46 -1.48
N ASP A 3 20.87 -15.63 -2.41
CA ASP A 3 20.64 -14.67 -3.49
C ASP A 3 19.69 -13.55 -3.00
N PHE A 4 19.86 -12.34 -3.54
CA PHE A 4 19.03 -11.20 -3.17
C PHE A 4 17.54 -11.45 -3.40
N SER A 5 17.17 -12.10 -4.51
CA SER A 5 15.78 -12.41 -4.86
C SER A 5 15.14 -13.31 -3.81
N LYS A 6 15.87 -14.34 -3.37
CA LYS A 6 15.44 -15.25 -2.28
C LYS A 6 15.33 -14.53 -0.95
N TRP A 7 16.33 -13.71 -0.60
CA TRP A 7 16.33 -12.94 0.63
C TRP A 7 15.17 -11.94 0.67
N ALA A 8 14.96 -11.16 -0.38
CA ALA A 8 13.89 -10.17 -0.45
C ALA A 8 12.52 -10.84 -0.33
N SER A 9 12.27 -11.92 -1.07
CA SER A 9 11.03 -12.69 -0.97
C SER A 9 10.81 -13.23 0.45
N PHE A 10 11.81 -13.91 1.01
CA PHE A 10 11.71 -14.53 2.33
C PHE A 10 11.51 -13.48 3.43
N THR A 11 12.37 -12.47 3.49
CA THR A 11 12.36 -11.45 4.55
C THR A 11 11.07 -10.64 4.51
N SER A 12 10.67 -10.15 3.34
CA SER A 12 9.42 -9.39 3.18
C SER A 12 8.21 -10.25 3.60
N GLN A 13 8.10 -11.49 3.12
CA GLN A 13 6.94 -12.33 3.40
C GLN A 13 6.89 -12.84 4.86
N LYS A 14 8.04 -13.07 5.49
CA LYS A 14 8.12 -13.51 6.89
C LYS A 14 7.90 -12.39 7.88
N THR A 15 8.34 -11.18 7.57
CA THR A 15 8.28 -10.06 8.52
C THR A 15 7.16 -9.08 8.22
N ASN A 16 6.63 -9.04 6.99
CA ASN A 16 5.73 -7.98 6.53
C ASN A 16 6.29 -6.55 6.71
N ARG A 17 7.62 -6.44 6.75
CA ARG A 17 8.34 -5.16 6.90
C ARG A 17 8.81 -4.65 5.55
N SER A 18 8.94 -3.33 5.45
CA SER A 18 9.45 -2.66 4.24
C SER A 18 10.93 -2.96 4.07
N LEU A 19 11.32 -3.39 2.86
CA LEU A 19 12.74 -3.48 2.49
C LEU A 19 13.24 -2.12 1.99
N ALA A 20 12.43 -1.38 1.24
CA ALA A 20 12.77 -0.01 0.85
C ALA A 20 12.99 0.88 2.10
N GLY A 21 14.10 1.63 2.10
CA GLY A 21 14.50 2.49 3.21
C GLY A 21 15.06 1.75 4.44
N SER A 22 15.11 0.42 4.42
CA SER A 22 15.68 -0.36 5.52
C SER A 22 17.21 -0.33 5.50
N ARG A 23 17.80 -0.38 6.70
CA ARG A 23 19.24 -0.52 6.91
C ARG A 23 19.60 -1.99 6.98
N VAL A 24 20.56 -2.43 6.16
CA VAL A 24 20.96 -3.84 6.08
C VAL A 24 22.45 -4.00 6.35
N PHE A 25 22.78 -4.81 7.35
CA PHE A 25 24.15 -5.23 7.62
C PHE A 25 24.44 -6.56 6.91
N ILE A 26 25.56 -6.62 6.19
CA ILE A 26 25.99 -7.81 5.45
C ILE A 26 27.24 -8.38 6.11
N GLU A 27 27.10 -9.55 6.76
CA GLU A 27 28.13 -10.12 7.64
C GLU A 27 29.42 -10.51 6.90
N ASP A 28 29.31 -11.02 5.66
CA ASP A 28 30.43 -11.64 4.94
C ASP A 28 31.24 -10.66 4.04
N VAL A 29 31.02 -9.34 4.16
CA VAL A 29 31.68 -8.30 3.31
C VAL A 29 32.69 -7.46 4.08
N ILE A 30 32.63 -7.48 5.42
CA ILE A 30 33.37 -6.54 6.28
C ILE A 30 34.48 -7.25 7.09
N ASP A 31 34.58 -8.58 7.03
CA ASP A 31 35.56 -9.37 7.81
C ASP A 31 36.91 -9.60 7.09
N ASP A 32 37.29 -8.70 6.18
CA ASP A 32 38.58 -8.73 5.45
C ASP A 32 39.78 -8.26 6.30
N SER A 33 39.61 -8.14 7.63
CA SER A 33 40.70 -7.71 8.52
C SER A 33 41.52 -8.85 9.13
N ASN A 34 41.14 -10.13 8.93
CA ASN A 34 41.89 -11.28 9.44
C ASN A 34 41.64 -12.59 8.65
N SER A 35 42.28 -12.78 7.49
CA SER A 35 42.62 -14.15 7.07
C SER A 35 43.74 -14.19 6.03
N ASP A 36 44.96 -14.45 6.52
CA ASP A 36 45.95 -15.19 5.75
C ASP A 36 45.39 -16.62 5.52
N ASN A 37 45.20 -16.99 4.25
CA ASN A 37 44.80 -18.29 3.68
C ASN A 37 43.31 -18.45 3.27
N SER A 38 42.97 -18.29 1.98
CA SER A 38 42.56 -19.42 1.11
C SER A 38 42.30 -19.02 -0.35
N ASP A 39 43.18 -19.46 -1.26
CA ASP A 39 43.00 -19.34 -2.71
C ASP A 39 41.79 -20.17 -3.22
N ASN A 40 40.62 -19.52 -3.35
CA ASN A 40 39.56 -19.69 -4.38
C ASN A 40 38.14 -19.31 -3.89
N CYS A 41 37.92 -19.13 -2.58
CA CYS A 41 36.61 -18.71 -2.05
C CYS A 41 36.42 -17.18 -2.10
N ASP A 42 37.50 -16.42 -2.01
CA ASP A 42 37.45 -14.98 -1.73
C ASP A 42 36.98 -14.13 -2.92
N ASN A 43 37.28 -14.53 -4.16
CA ASN A 43 36.87 -13.79 -5.37
C ASN A 43 35.38 -14.00 -5.74
N ILE A 44 34.83 -15.20 -5.50
CA ILE A 44 33.41 -15.50 -5.79
C ILE A 44 32.50 -14.90 -4.71
N ASN A 45 32.97 -14.83 -3.47
CA ASN A 45 32.25 -14.19 -2.37
C ASN A 45 32.11 -12.68 -2.58
N ASN A 46 33.17 -12.02 -3.06
CA ASN A 46 33.14 -10.58 -3.33
C ASN A 46 32.17 -10.23 -4.49
N SER A 47 32.15 -11.01 -5.57
CA SER A 47 31.25 -10.76 -6.71
C SER A 47 29.76 -10.92 -6.36
N ASN A 48 29.39 -11.95 -5.59
CA ASN A 48 28.00 -12.16 -5.19
C ASN A 48 27.54 -11.14 -4.14
N ALA A 49 28.42 -10.77 -3.21
CA ALA A 49 28.16 -9.69 -2.28
C ALA A 49 27.94 -8.34 -2.98
N GLN A 50 28.79 -8.01 -3.96
CA GLN A 50 28.62 -6.81 -4.78
C GLN A 50 27.30 -6.83 -5.55
N LYS A 51 26.93 -7.98 -6.13
CA LYS A 51 25.65 -8.13 -6.82
C LYS A 51 24.45 -7.98 -5.87
N PHE A 52 24.54 -8.57 -4.67
CA PHE A 52 23.52 -8.40 -3.63
C PHE A 52 23.39 -6.93 -3.25
N LEU A 53 24.50 -6.25 -2.98
CA LEU A 53 24.54 -4.82 -2.64
C LEU A 53 23.93 -3.95 -3.74
N GLN A 54 24.30 -4.19 -4.99
CA GLN A 54 23.77 -3.45 -6.13
C GLN A 54 22.25 -3.61 -6.26
N ASN A 55 21.75 -4.83 -6.09
CA ASN A 55 20.32 -5.10 -6.13
C ASN A 55 19.60 -4.49 -4.93
N ALA A 56 20.19 -4.58 -3.74
CA ALA A 56 19.66 -3.99 -2.51
C ALA A 56 19.54 -2.46 -2.64
N GLN A 57 20.60 -1.79 -3.08
CA GLN A 57 20.58 -0.35 -3.33
C GLN A 57 19.57 0.05 -4.41
N SER A 58 19.40 -0.78 -5.44
CA SER A 58 18.38 -0.57 -6.48
C SER A 58 16.94 -0.67 -5.93
N TRP A 59 16.75 -1.36 -4.80
CA TRP A 59 15.50 -1.42 -4.05
C TRP A 59 15.38 -0.32 -2.98
N GLY A 60 16.36 0.58 -2.87
CA GLY A 60 16.39 1.64 -1.87
C GLY A 60 16.78 1.16 -0.47
N ILE A 61 17.42 -0.01 -0.36
CA ILE A 61 18.01 -0.50 0.89
C ILE A 61 19.35 0.23 1.14
N ILE A 62 19.61 0.54 2.40
CA ILE A 62 20.79 1.28 2.86
C ILE A 62 21.76 0.30 3.52
N PRO A 63 22.90 -0.06 2.89
CA PRO A 63 23.90 -0.88 3.55
C PRO A 63 24.51 -0.14 4.75
N VAL A 64 24.68 -0.84 5.87
CA VAL A 64 25.33 -0.29 7.09
C VAL A 64 26.51 -1.16 7.52
N ASN A 65 27.42 -0.54 8.27
CA ASN A 65 28.69 -1.15 8.68
C ASN A 65 28.64 -1.77 10.09
N SER A 66 27.52 -1.64 10.82
CA SER A 66 27.33 -2.22 12.16
C SER A 66 26.03 -3.00 12.21
N LYS A 67 25.95 -4.02 13.09
CA LYS A 67 24.72 -4.78 13.32
C LYS A 67 23.72 -3.97 14.14
N GLU A 68 24.22 -3.09 14.99
CA GLU A 68 23.44 -2.25 15.91
C GLU A 68 22.61 -1.20 15.14
N ASP A 69 23.12 -0.75 14.00
CA ASP A 69 22.44 0.21 13.11
C ASP A 69 21.54 -0.48 12.07
N ALA A 70 21.45 -1.81 12.07
CA ALA A 70 20.75 -2.56 11.04
C ALA A 70 19.31 -2.90 11.43
N ASP A 71 18.40 -2.73 10.47
CA ASP A 71 17.02 -3.23 10.60
C ASP A 71 16.95 -4.73 10.22
N PHE A 72 17.86 -5.18 9.35
CA PHE A 72 18.06 -6.59 9.01
C PHE A 72 19.54 -6.95 8.90
N CYS A 73 19.88 -8.16 9.32
CA CYS A 73 21.21 -8.75 9.13
C CYS A 73 21.12 -9.88 8.10
N VAL A 74 22.07 -9.92 7.16
CA VAL A 74 22.14 -10.99 6.17
C VAL A 74 23.54 -11.62 6.13
N LYS A 75 23.56 -12.94 6.06
CA LYS A 75 24.75 -13.74 5.83
C LYS A 75 24.66 -14.38 4.44
N ILE A 76 25.45 -13.87 3.51
CA ILE A 76 25.38 -14.26 2.09
C ILE A 76 25.86 -15.70 1.90
N CYS A 77 26.90 -16.10 2.64
CA CYS A 77 27.48 -17.44 2.58
C CYS A 77 26.60 -18.51 3.24
N ALA A 78 25.51 -18.14 3.92
CA ALA A 78 24.61 -19.10 4.56
C ALA A 78 23.95 -20.05 3.55
N LYS A 79 23.63 -21.26 4.03
CA LYS A 79 22.86 -22.26 3.27
C LYS A 79 21.36 -21.99 3.32
N ASN A 80 20.87 -21.45 4.44
CA ASN A 80 19.46 -21.17 4.69
C ASN A 80 19.29 -19.73 5.15
N LEU A 81 18.10 -19.19 4.89
CA LEU A 81 17.65 -17.93 5.43
C LEU A 81 17.00 -18.17 6.79
N GLU A 82 17.26 -17.28 7.74
CA GLU A 82 16.72 -17.35 9.10
C GLU A 82 16.10 -15.99 9.46
N THR A 83 15.00 -16.05 10.22
CA THR A 83 14.30 -14.89 10.77
C THR A 83 13.80 -15.28 12.15
N THR A 84 13.77 -14.32 13.08
CA THR A 84 13.22 -14.52 14.42
C THR A 84 11.70 -14.43 14.43
N ILE A 85 11.09 -13.93 13.35
CA ILE A 85 9.65 -13.67 13.25
C ILE A 85 9.07 -14.30 11.97
N ASP A 86 7.88 -14.88 12.13
CA ASP A 86 7.02 -15.39 11.05
C ASP A 86 5.62 -14.78 11.20
N ALA A 87 5.49 -13.51 10.80
CA ALA A 87 4.30 -12.68 10.98
C ALA A 87 2.99 -13.33 10.51
N PRO A 88 2.95 -14.04 9.35
CA PRO A 88 1.75 -14.76 8.93
C PRO A 88 1.26 -15.83 9.92
N ASN A 89 2.16 -16.40 10.74
CA ASN A 89 1.85 -17.50 11.65
C ASN A 89 1.70 -17.06 13.12
N LEU A 90 1.82 -15.77 13.42
CA LEU A 90 1.58 -15.24 14.78
C LEU A 90 0.12 -15.43 15.23
N SER A 91 -0.14 -15.32 16.53
CA SER A 91 -1.53 -15.17 16.99
C SER A 91 -2.08 -13.79 16.58
N GLY A 92 -3.40 -13.59 16.59
CA GLY A 92 -3.99 -12.28 16.29
C GLY A 92 -3.41 -11.18 17.19
N LYS A 93 -3.28 -11.44 18.49
CA LYS A 93 -2.67 -10.52 19.45
C LYS A 93 -1.21 -10.23 19.10
N ASP A 94 -0.38 -11.26 18.92
CA ASP A 94 1.05 -11.09 18.69
C ASP A 94 1.33 -10.43 17.33
N ALA A 95 0.49 -10.69 16.32
CA ALA A 95 0.58 -10.02 15.03
C ALA A 95 0.30 -8.53 15.13
N ILE A 96 -0.75 -8.13 15.88
CA ILE A 96 -1.07 -6.71 16.10
C ILE A 96 0.04 -6.05 16.93
N ASP A 97 0.50 -6.68 18.01
CA ASP A 97 1.58 -6.14 18.86
C ASP A 97 2.89 -5.98 18.07
N TYR A 98 3.21 -6.95 17.21
CA TYR A 98 4.36 -6.89 16.32
C TYR A 98 4.24 -5.73 15.33
N ALA A 99 3.08 -5.56 14.67
CA ALA A 99 2.84 -4.42 13.80
C ALA A 99 2.96 -3.09 14.57
N GLN A 100 2.34 -3.01 15.75
CA GLN A 100 2.33 -1.84 16.62
C GLN A 100 3.75 -1.43 17.06
N SER A 101 4.67 -2.37 17.22
CA SER A 101 6.08 -2.08 17.54
C SER A 101 6.87 -1.45 16.38
N HIS A 102 6.40 -1.58 15.13
CA HIS A 102 7.01 -1.04 13.92
C HIS A 102 6.20 0.12 13.32
N MET A 103 5.17 0.61 14.02
CA MET A 103 4.34 1.76 13.62
C MET A 103 4.47 2.94 14.60
N PRO A 104 5.67 3.50 14.84
CA PRO A 104 5.86 4.56 15.83
C PRO A 104 5.38 5.95 15.35
N VAL A 105 5.20 6.17 14.04
CA VAL A 105 4.94 7.51 13.48
C VAL A 105 3.52 7.94 13.78
N MET A 106 2.53 7.12 13.46
CA MET A 106 1.11 7.42 13.70
C MET A 106 0.83 7.67 15.18
N ARG A 107 1.36 6.82 16.09
CA ARG A 107 1.22 7.05 17.54
C ARG A 107 1.84 8.37 17.96
N THR A 108 3.06 8.66 17.50
CA THR A 108 3.76 9.91 17.87
C THR A 108 2.99 11.12 17.36
N LEU A 109 2.47 11.06 16.13
CA LEU A 109 1.61 12.10 15.58
C LEU A 109 0.35 12.29 16.42
N LEU A 110 -0.36 11.21 16.74
CA LEU A 110 -1.62 11.28 17.46
C LEU A 110 -1.44 11.86 18.87
N ASN A 111 -0.37 11.47 19.58
CA ASN A 111 0.04 12.08 20.84
C ASN A 111 0.28 13.59 20.67
N ASN A 112 1.07 13.99 19.67
CA ASN A 112 1.37 15.40 19.41
C ASN A 112 0.08 16.19 19.09
N LEU A 113 -0.85 15.62 18.32
CA LEU A 113 -2.12 16.28 18.00
C LEU A 113 -2.99 16.44 19.26
N GLN A 114 -3.04 15.43 20.13
CA GLN A 114 -3.78 15.50 21.39
C GLN A 114 -3.17 16.54 22.34
N GLU A 115 -1.84 16.59 22.47
CA GLU A 115 -1.14 17.64 23.22
C GLU A 115 -1.44 19.04 22.68
N ASN A 116 -1.67 19.16 21.36
CA ASN A 116 -2.06 20.40 20.69
C ASN A 116 -3.58 20.64 20.65
N GLY A 117 -4.38 19.86 21.40
CA GLY A 117 -5.80 20.13 21.63
C GLY A 117 -6.79 19.29 20.81
N LEU A 118 -6.32 18.32 20.02
CA LEU A 118 -7.22 17.31 19.43
C LEU A 118 -7.91 16.52 20.56
N ASN A 119 -9.23 16.45 20.51
CA ASN A 119 -10.03 15.68 21.46
C ASN A 119 -10.89 14.66 20.70
N LEU A 120 -10.57 13.37 20.85
CA LEU A 120 -11.31 12.28 20.25
C LEU A 120 -12.39 11.70 21.18
N GLU A 121 -12.54 12.22 22.40
CA GLU A 121 -13.48 11.68 23.40
C GLU A 121 -14.93 11.66 22.88
N GLY A 122 -15.43 10.44 22.68
CA GLY A 122 -16.78 10.18 22.19
C GLY A 122 -16.98 10.44 20.69
N VAL A 123 -15.93 10.73 19.94
CA VAL A 123 -15.99 10.81 18.47
C VAL A 123 -16.19 9.39 17.92
N ARG A 124 -17.23 9.19 17.12
CA ARG A 124 -17.58 7.87 16.56
C ARG A 124 -16.95 7.72 15.18
N ILE A 125 -16.04 6.76 15.02
CA ILE A 125 -15.28 6.56 13.78
C ILE A 125 -15.54 5.16 13.25
N ALA A 126 -16.16 5.08 12.08
CA ALA A 126 -16.26 3.83 11.35
C ALA A 126 -15.09 3.70 10.38
N VAL A 127 -14.44 2.54 10.38
CA VAL A 127 -13.29 2.22 9.51
C VAL A 127 -13.72 1.14 8.53
N CYS A 128 -13.56 1.39 7.24
CA CYS A 128 -13.74 0.41 6.17
C CYS A 128 -12.44 0.36 5.37
N LEU A 129 -11.55 -0.54 5.78
CA LEU A 129 -10.23 -0.78 5.18
C LEU A 129 -10.00 -2.31 5.16
N VAL A 130 -8.97 -2.77 4.43
CA VAL A 130 -8.44 -4.13 4.58
C VAL A 130 -8.17 -4.41 6.07
N LEU A 131 -8.74 -5.48 6.62
CA LEU A 131 -8.67 -5.76 8.05
C LEU A 131 -7.49 -6.68 8.36
N GLU A 132 -6.36 -6.05 8.66
CA GLU A 132 -5.08 -6.68 8.92
C GLU A 132 -4.42 -6.14 10.19
N PRO A 133 -3.28 -6.70 10.65
CA PRO A 133 -2.67 -6.27 11.92
C PRO A 133 -2.40 -4.77 12.01
N LYS A 134 -2.07 -4.11 10.90
CA LYS A 134 -1.78 -2.66 10.83
C LYS A 134 -3.06 -1.84 11.04
N THR A 135 -4.17 -2.22 10.41
CA THR A 135 -5.49 -1.60 10.59
C THR A 135 -5.98 -1.72 12.04
N ALA A 136 -5.70 -2.86 12.68
CA ALA A 136 -5.96 -3.03 14.10
C ALA A 136 -5.12 -2.07 14.98
N VAL A 137 -3.89 -1.72 14.58
CA VAL A 137 -3.12 -0.66 15.27
C VAL A 137 -3.83 0.69 15.16
N LEU A 138 -4.31 1.09 13.97
CA LEU A 138 -5.10 2.32 13.80
C LEU A 138 -6.31 2.33 14.74
N LEU A 139 -7.10 1.25 14.76
CA LEU A 139 -8.28 1.12 15.63
C LEU A 139 -7.91 1.21 17.11
N ARG A 140 -6.86 0.49 17.55
CA ARG A 140 -6.38 0.52 18.94
C ARG A 140 -5.91 1.91 19.36
N GLU A 141 -5.16 2.61 18.51
CA GLU A 141 -4.65 3.94 18.83
C GLU A 141 -5.78 4.96 18.89
N LEU A 142 -6.71 4.97 17.93
CA LEU A 142 -7.91 5.82 17.98
C LEU A 142 -8.74 5.55 19.24
N HIS A 143 -8.99 4.27 19.56
CA HIS A 143 -9.72 3.89 20.77
C HIS A 143 -8.99 4.35 22.04
N ALA A 144 -7.67 4.15 22.13
CA ALA A 144 -6.87 4.55 23.28
C ALA A 144 -6.87 6.07 23.53
N HIS A 145 -7.16 6.87 22.49
CA HIS A 145 -7.26 8.33 22.56
C HIS A 145 -8.72 8.81 22.77
N GLY A 146 -9.66 7.91 23.05
CA GLY A 146 -11.03 8.25 23.46
C GLY A 146 -12.09 8.14 22.35
N ALA A 147 -11.72 7.78 21.12
CA ALA A 147 -12.68 7.55 20.05
C ALA A 147 -13.50 6.27 20.30
N ILE A 148 -14.76 6.28 19.88
CA ILE A 148 -15.59 5.08 19.77
C ILE A 148 -15.39 4.55 18.35
N VAL A 149 -14.69 3.43 18.21
CA VAL A 149 -14.31 2.89 16.90
C VAL A 149 -15.06 1.61 16.56
N GLY A 150 -15.31 1.42 15.27
CA GLY A 150 -15.80 0.16 14.75
C GLY A 150 -15.32 -0.05 13.33
N VAL A 151 -15.22 -1.31 12.91
CA VAL A 151 -14.65 -1.69 11.63
C VAL A 151 -15.56 -2.63 10.84
N PHE A 152 -15.69 -2.36 9.55
CA PHE A 152 -16.31 -3.24 8.58
C PHE A 152 -15.26 -3.62 7.54
N CYS A 153 -15.28 -4.88 7.10
CA CYS A 153 -14.37 -5.35 6.06
C CYS A 153 -15.01 -6.55 5.33
N GLY A 154 -14.81 -6.61 4.01
CA GLY A 154 -15.29 -7.72 3.19
C GLY A 154 -14.54 -9.03 3.46
N PRO A 155 -15.09 -10.18 3.05
CA PRO A 155 -14.51 -11.49 3.33
C PRO A 155 -13.12 -11.69 2.72
N ASP A 156 -12.88 -11.14 1.53
CA ASP A 156 -11.62 -11.28 0.78
C ASP A 156 -10.45 -10.49 1.40
N GLU A 157 -10.77 -9.49 2.22
CA GLU A 157 -9.82 -8.53 2.79
C GLU A 157 -9.69 -8.67 4.31
N THR A 158 -10.31 -9.69 4.89
CA THR A 158 -10.34 -9.91 6.34
C THR A 158 -9.28 -10.91 6.79
N ASP A 159 -8.37 -10.50 7.68
CA ASP A 159 -7.64 -11.43 8.55
C ASP A 159 -8.49 -11.81 9.76
N GLN A 160 -9.03 -13.02 9.74
CA GLN A 160 -9.95 -13.49 10.78
C GLN A 160 -9.32 -13.46 12.18
N ARG A 161 -8.01 -13.70 12.30
CA ARG A 161 -7.32 -13.69 13.60
C ARG A 161 -7.33 -12.29 14.21
N VAL A 162 -7.22 -11.27 13.37
CA VAL A 162 -7.25 -9.85 13.76
C VAL A 162 -8.67 -9.45 14.14
N ALA A 163 -9.67 -9.81 13.31
CA ALA A 163 -11.07 -9.55 13.59
C ALA A 163 -11.50 -10.15 14.93
N ASP A 164 -11.12 -11.39 15.21
CA ASP A 164 -11.44 -12.09 16.46
C ASP A 164 -10.73 -11.46 17.66
N GLN A 165 -9.49 -10.98 17.48
CA GLN A 165 -8.74 -10.33 18.54
C GLN A 165 -9.34 -8.95 18.90
N LEU A 166 -9.72 -8.14 17.92
CA LEU A 166 -10.38 -6.85 18.14
C LEU A 166 -11.73 -7.01 18.84
N LYS A 167 -12.52 -8.04 18.50
CA LYS A 167 -13.77 -8.37 19.21
C LYS A 167 -13.53 -8.66 20.69
N LYS A 168 -12.46 -9.40 21.02
CA LYS A 168 -12.07 -9.69 22.42
C LYS A 168 -11.65 -8.43 23.18
N GLU A 169 -11.14 -7.43 22.46
CA GLU A 169 -10.74 -6.12 23.00
C GLU A 169 -11.93 -5.16 23.15
N GLY A 170 -13.14 -5.57 22.75
CA GLY A 170 -14.36 -4.77 22.88
C GLY A 170 -14.60 -3.77 21.75
N ILE A 171 -13.82 -3.84 20.66
CA ILE A 171 -14.04 -3.03 19.46
C ILE A 171 -15.21 -3.62 18.66
N LEU A 172 -16.07 -2.76 18.10
CA LEU A 172 -17.15 -3.18 17.21
C LEU A 172 -16.57 -3.68 15.89
N VAL A 173 -16.84 -4.93 15.52
CA VAL A 173 -16.27 -5.56 14.32
C VAL A 173 -17.37 -6.27 13.53
N GLN A 174 -17.62 -5.79 12.32
CA GLN A 174 -18.46 -6.45 11.31
C GLN A 174 -17.57 -6.94 10.16
N ALA A 175 -16.87 -8.05 10.39
CA ALA A 175 -16.02 -8.70 9.42
C ALA A 175 -15.98 -10.21 9.66
N ASN A 176 -16.04 -10.99 8.57
CA ASN A 176 -15.88 -12.44 8.57
C ASN A 176 -15.50 -12.92 7.16
N ARG A 177 -14.49 -13.80 7.07
CA ARG A 177 -14.02 -14.40 5.81
C ARG A 177 -15.02 -15.34 5.15
N ASP A 178 -15.96 -15.88 5.93
CA ASP A 178 -16.93 -16.89 5.47
C ASP A 178 -18.28 -16.28 5.06
N TRP A 179 -18.39 -14.94 5.00
CA TRP A 179 -19.64 -14.27 4.65
C TRP A 179 -20.01 -14.40 3.17
N SER A 180 -21.30 -14.66 2.92
CA SER A 180 -21.91 -14.47 1.59
C SER A 180 -22.04 -12.98 1.27
N PRO A 181 -22.24 -12.60 -0.02
CA PRO A 181 -22.48 -11.21 -0.39
C PRO A 181 -23.63 -10.54 0.39
N GLU A 182 -24.71 -11.28 0.65
CA GLU A 182 -25.85 -10.79 1.45
C GLU A 182 -25.45 -10.53 2.90
N GLN A 183 -24.69 -11.45 3.51
CA GLN A 183 -24.19 -11.29 4.88
C GLN A 183 -23.18 -10.14 5.00
N THR A 184 -22.35 -9.94 3.97
CA THR A 184 -21.42 -8.80 3.88
C THR A 184 -22.20 -7.49 3.84
N HIS A 185 -23.24 -7.40 3.01
CA HIS A 185 -24.11 -6.23 2.94
C HIS A 185 -24.81 -5.93 4.28
N GLU A 186 -25.40 -6.96 4.90
CA GLU A 186 -26.04 -6.85 6.21
C GLU A 186 -25.04 -6.42 7.30
N GLY A 187 -23.82 -6.95 7.27
CA GLY A 187 -22.74 -6.58 8.18
C GLY A 187 -22.34 -5.11 8.06
N ALA A 188 -22.24 -4.58 6.83
CA ALA A 188 -21.96 -3.18 6.58
C ALA A 188 -23.04 -2.26 7.16
N LEU A 189 -24.31 -2.58 6.88
CA LEU A 189 -25.45 -1.84 7.42
C LEU A 189 -25.53 -1.92 8.94
N LYS A 190 -25.24 -3.10 9.52
CA LYS A 190 -25.21 -3.29 10.96
C LYS A 190 -24.15 -2.44 11.64
N LEU A 191 -22.96 -2.30 11.05
CA LEU A 191 -21.94 -1.41 11.62
C LEU A 191 -22.45 0.03 11.64
N LEU A 192 -22.99 0.52 10.52
CA LEU A 192 -23.55 1.88 10.44
C LEU A 192 -24.62 2.11 11.52
N ASP A 193 -25.53 1.15 11.70
CA ASP A 193 -26.63 1.26 12.66
C ASP A 193 -26.14 1.22 14.12
N GLU A 194 -25.13 0.40 14.44
CA GLU A 194 -24.57 0.28 15.79
C GLU A 194 -23.69 1.47 16.16
N ILE A 195 -22.80 1.90 15.27
CA ILE A 195 -21.82 2.94 15.58
C ILE A 195 -22.37 4.35 15.33
N GLN A 196 -23.25 4.51 14.34
CA GLN A 196 -23.74 5.80 13.84
C GLN A 196 -22.59 6.82 13.69
N PRO A 197 -21.68 6.61 12.72
CA PRO A 197 -20.40 7.30 12.71
C PRO A 197 -20.55 8.81 12.55
N ASP A 198 -19.66 9.55 13.21
CA ASP A 198 -19.43 10.97 12.93
C ASP A 198 -18.43 11.11 11.76
N ILE A 199 -17.44 10.21 11.68
CA ILE A 199 -16.45 10.17 10.60
C ILE A 199 -16.34 8.75 10.05
N ILE A 200 -16.19 8.64 8.73
CA ILE A 200 -15.84 7.38 8.07
C ILE A 200 -14.40 7.49 7.53
N ILE A 201 -13.57 6.50 7.86
CA ILE A 201 -12.31 6.23 7.15
C ILE A 201 -12.62 5.13 6.14
N ASP A 202 -12.48 5.41 4.85
CA ASP A 202 -12.95 4.54 3.76
C ASP A 202 -11.82 4.20 2.77
N ASP A 203 -11.89 3.00 2.21
CA ASP A 203 -11.07 2.49 1.12
C ASP A 203 -12.00 2.12 -0.05
N GLY A 204 -11.94 2.93 -1.11
CA GLY A 204 -12.70 2.68 -2.34
C GLY A 204 -14.11 3.30 -2.35
N ALA A 205 -14.42 4.19 -1.40
CA ALA A 205 -15.68 4.91 -1.23
C ALA A 205 -16.94 4.03 -1.05
N SER A 206 -16.78 2.71 -0.91
CA SER A 206 -17.90 1.78 -0.97
C SER A 206 -18.83 1.92 0.24
N PHE A 207 -18.26 2.12 1.42
CA PHE A 207 -18.99 2.15 2.69
C PHE A 207 -19.70 3.49 2.91
N ALA A 208 -19.05 4.62 2.63
CA ALA A 208 -19.67 5.94 2.68
C ALA A 208 -20.78 6.11 1.63
N ARG A 209 -20.61 5.52 0.44
CA ARG A 209 -21.67 5.49 -0.59
C ARG A 209 -22.85 4.65 -0.16
N LEU A 210 -22.60 3.47 0.43
CA LEU A 210 -23.66 2.64 1.02
C LEU A 210 -24.44 3.41 2.09
N ALA A 211 -23.74 4.11 2.99
CA ALA A 211 -24.37 4.96 4.00
C ALA A 211 -25.26 6.04 3.35
N SER A 212 -24.79 6.67 2.28
CA SER A 212 -25.56 7.71 1.56
C SER A 212 -26.82 7.16 0.89
N LEU A 213 -26.76 5.94 0.37
CA LEU A 213 -27.86 5.29 -0.36
C LEU A 213 -28.89 4.65 0.57
N GLU A 214 -28.44 3.94 1.60
CA GLU A 214 -29.30 3.06 2.41
C GLU A 214 -29.47 3.51 3.85
N ARG A 215 -28.66 4.47 4.31
CA ARG A 215 -28.78 5.12 5.63
C ARG A 215 -28.63 6.65 5.52
N PRO A 216 -29.44 7.32 4.68
CA PRO A 216 -29.27 8.76 4.41
C PRO A 216 -29.33 9.62 5.67
N GLN A 217 -30.09 9.22 6.70
CA GLN A 217 -30.12 9.88 8.00
C GLN A 217 -28.79 9.82 8.78
N ILE A 218 -28.01 8.76 8.60
CA ILE A 218 -26.66 8.64 9.18
C ILE A 218 -25.71 9.48 8.36
N ALA A 219 -25.73 9.34 7.03
CA ALA A 219 -24.88 10.10 6.13
C ALA A 219 -25.04 11.62 6.27
N ALA A 220 -26.27 12.09 6.54
CA ALA A 220 -26.56 13.51 6.78
C ALA A 220 -25.91 14.09 8.05
N ASN A 221 -25.52 13.23 9.00
CA ASN A 221 -24.87 13.64 10.25
C ASN A 221 -23.34 13.49 10.23
N LEU A 222 -22.77 13.02 9.11
CA LEU A 222 -21.32 12.89 8.98
C LEU A 222 -20.63 14.25 9.07
N ILE A 223 -19.60 14.33 9.91
CA ILE A 223 -18.61 15.40 9.93
C ILE A 223 -17.82 15.37 8.60
N GLY A 224 -17.48 14.17 8.13
CA GLY A 224 -16.84 13.95 6.83
C GLY A 224 -16.32 12.52 6.64
N VAL A 225 -15.65 12.31 5.51
CA VAL A 225 -15.03 11.04 5.12
C VAL A 225 -13.55 11.27 4.81
N ALA A 226 -12.68 10.35 5.22
CA ALA A 226 -11.28 10.30 4.80
C ALA A 226 -11.08 9.12 3.84
N GLU A 227 -10.72 9.38 2.59
CA GLU A 227 -10.68 8.37 1.52
C GLU A 227 -9.24 8.05 1.09
N GLU A 228 -8.86 6.79 1.22
CA GLU A 228 -7.48 6.31 1.04
C GLU A 228 -7.06 6.13 -0.42
N THR A 229 -7.99 5.87 -1.34
CA THR A 229 -7.66 5.37 -2.67
C THR A 229 -7.98 6.31 -3.81
N THR A 230 -7.23 6.15 -4.91
CA THR A 230 -7.46 6.90 -6.15
C THR A 230 -8.83 6.58 -6.73
N SER A 231 -9.26 5.32 -6.68
CA SER A 231 -10.57 4.87 -7.16
C SER A 231 -11.71 5.45 -6.33
N GLY A 232 -11.59 5.44 -5.00
CA GLY A 232 -12.58 6.04 -4.11
C GLY A 232 -12.68 7.56 -4.29
N VAL A 233 -11.56 8.28 -4.40
CA VAL A 233 -11.58 9.72 -4.72
C VAL A 233 -12.31 10.00 -6.03
N ARG A 234 -12.03 9.25 -7.09
CA ARG A 234 -12.75 9.37 -8.39
C ARG A 234 -14.26 9.08 -8.26
N ALA A 235 -14.65 8.15 -7.39
CA ALA A 235 -16.06 7.87 -7.13
C ALA A 235 -16.75 9.07 -6.45
N PHE A 236 -16.09 9.72 -5.49
CA PHE A 236 -16.60 10.95 -4.89
C PHE A 236 -16.60 12.13 -5.88
N GLU A 237 -15.62 12.25 -6.77
CA GLU A 237 -15.61 13.28 -7.82
C GLU A 237 -16.83 13.13 -8.74
N ALA A 238 -17.16 11.89 -9.11
CA ALA A 238 -18.35 11.59 -9.88
C ALA A 238 -19.64 11.95 -9.11
N MET A 239 -19.71 11.65 -7.80
CA MET A 239 -20.84 12.06 -6.95
C MET A 239 -20.97 13.58 -6.85
N GLN A 240 -19.86 14.30 -6.68
CA GLN A 240 -19.85 15.76 -6.63
C GLN A 240 -20.36 16.36 -7.94
N LYS A 241 -19.88 15.87 -9.08
CA LYS A 241 -20.35 16.30 -10.41
C LYS A 241 -21.83 16.02 -10.63
N ALA A 242 -22.35 14.95 -10.04
CA ALA A 242 -23.76 14.58 -10.10
C ALA A 242 -24.64 15.32 -9.07
N GLY A 243 -24.06 16.12 -8.16
CA GLY A 243 -24.80 16.82 -7.10
C GLY A 243 -25.27 15.93 -5.94
N HIS A 244 -24.63 14.77 -5.76
CA HIS A 244 -24.98 13.76 -4.74
C HIS A 244 -23.98 13.67 -3.58
N LEU A 245 -22.96 14.52 -3.56
CA LEU A 245 -22.02 14.60 -2.44
C LEU A 245 -22.50 15.63 -1.41
N HIS A 246 -22.77 15.19 -0.17
CA HIS A 246 -23.42 16.01 0.87
C HIS A 246 -22.59 16.20 2.14
N TYR A 247 -21.36 15.70 2.16
CA TYR A 247 -20.40 15.84 3.26
C TYR A 247 -19.00 16.13 2.67
N PRO A 248 -18.08 16.70 3.45
CA PRO A 248 -16.71 16.87 3.00
C PRO A 248 -15.97 15.53 2.94
N VAL A 249 -15.13 15.38 1.93
CA VAL A 249 -14.24 14.23 1.75
C VAL A 249 -12.82 14.74 1.73
N ILE A 250 -11.96 14.20 2.60
CA ILE A 250 -10.52 14.44 2.56
C ILE A 250 -9.88 13.36 1.69
N ALA A 251 -9.30 13.77 0.58
CA ALA A 251 -8.65 12.87 -0.37
C ALA A 251 -7.24 12.48 0.12
N VAL A 252 -7.18 11.61 1.14
CA VAL A 252 -5.93 11.10 1.75
C VAL A 252 -4.99 10.51 0.70
N ASN A 253 -5.54 9.87 -0.34
CA ASN A 253 -4.76 9.33 -1.45
C ASN A 253 -3.79 10.32 -2.10
N ASN A 254 -4.09 11.63 -2.07
CA ASN A 254 -3.31 12.65 -2.76
C ASN A 254 -2.14 13.19 -1.92
N SER A 255 -2.01 12.76 -0.67
CA SER A 255 -0.80 12.99 0.13
C SER A 255 0.41 12.41 -0.59
N ALA A 256 1.54 13.14 -0.56
CA ALA A 256 2.81 12.64 -1.10
C ALA A 256 3.25 11.37 -0.36
N LEU A 257 2.93 11.26 0.93
CA LEU A 257 3.21 10.09 1.75
C LEU A 257 2.36 8.87 1.37
N LYS A 258 1.27 9.07 0.63
CA LYS A 258 0.49 7.97 0.03
C LYS A 258 0.98 7.68 -1.38
N THR A 259 1.04 8.68 -2.27
CA THR A 259 1.39 8.44 -3.68
C THR A 259 2.83 7.96 -3.87
N ASP A 260 3.79 8.55 -3.17
CA ASP A 260 5.21 8.28 -3.39
C ASP A 260 5.78 7.21 -2.46
N PHE A 261 5.07 6.83 -1.40
CA PHE A 261 5.50 5.79 -0.46
C PHE A 261 4.57 4.58 -0.49
N ASP A 262 3.28 4.72 -0.18
CA ASP A 262 2.34 3.59 -0.23
C ASP A 262 2.30 2.92 -1.61
N ASN A 263 1.92 3.68 -2.63
CA ASN A 263 1.73 3.10 -3.96
C ASN A 263 3.08 2.63 -4.56
N ARG A 264 4.13 3.44 -4.45
CA ARG A 264 5.42 3.18 -5.09
C ARG A 264 6.30 2.22 -4.28
N HIS A 265 6.41 2.41 -2.98
CA HIS A 265 7.26 1.61 -2.12
C HIS A 265 6.53 0.45 -1.45
N GLY A 266 5.26 0.61 -1.08
CA GLY A 266 4.41 -0.46 -0.57
C GLY A 266 3.94 -1.42 -1.67
N THR A 267 2.92 -1.04 -2.44
CA THR A 267 2.28 -1.91 -3.44
C THR A 267 3.28 -2.42 -4.47
N GLY A 268 4.16 -1.54 -4.96
CA GLY A 268 5.21 -1.90 -5.90
C GLY A 268 6.20 -2.95 -5.37
N GLU A 269 6.40 -3.05 -4.05
CA GLU A 269 7.26 -4.07 -3.43
C GLU A 269 6.50 -5.35 -3.11
N THR A 270 5.35 -5.22 -2.47
CA THR A 270 4.60 -6.37 -1.94
C THR A 270 3.96 -7.19 -3.05
N CYS A 271 3.60 -6.58 -4.17
CA CYS A 271 3.22 -7.33 -5.37
C CYS A 271 4.39 -8.19 -5.88
N VAL A 272 5.61 -7.66 -5.92
CA VAL A 272 6.81 -8.43 -6.35
C VAL A 272 7.04 -9.61 -5.42
N THR A 273 7.08 -9.37 -4.09
CA THR A 273 7.39 -10.44 -3.13
C THR A 273 6.26 -11.46 -2.99
N THR A 274 5.01 -11.06 -3.22
CA THR A 274 3.85 -11.96 -3.26
C THR A 274 3.88 -12.82 -4.52
N MET A 275 4.21 -12.25 -5.69
CA MET A 275 4.41 -13.04 -6.91
C MET A 275 5.58 -14.02 -6.76
N GLN A 276 6.67 -13.63 -6.10
CA GLN A 276 7.76 -14.57 -5.76
C GLN A 276 7.30 -15.69 -4.82
N LYS A 277 6.40 -15.43 -3.86
CA LYS A 277 5.82 -16.46 -3.00
C LYS A 277 4.95 -17.45 -3.79
N ILE A 278 4.16 -16.96 -4.74
CA ILE A 278 3.23 -17.79 -5.54
C ILE A 278 3.98 -18.59 -6.61
N LEU A 279 4.89 -17.93 -7.32
CA LEU A 279 5.54 -18.45 -8.54
C LEU A 279 6.97 -18.97 -8.32
N GLY A 280 7.52 -18.77 -7.12
CA GLY A 280 8.90 -19.05 -6.77
C GLY A 280 9.80 -17.81 -6.83
N SER A 281 10.82 -17.79 -5.97
CA SER A 281 11.70 -16.63 -5.77
C SER A 281 12.42 -16.14 -7.03
N GLU A 282 12.60 -17.02 -8.02
CA GLU A 282 13.32 -16.74 -9.27
C GLU A 282 12.38 -16.37 -10.43
N CYS A 283 11.08 -16.19 -10.19
CA CYS A 283 10.07 -16.02 -11.25
C CYS A 283 10.33 -14.83 -12.18
N PHE A 284 11.09 -13.83 -11.75
CA PHE A 284 11.46 -12.65 -12.54
C PHE A 284 12.77 -12.79 -13.32
N ASN A 285 13.60 -13.79 -13.00
CA ASN A 285 14.92 -13.95 -13.61
C ASN A 285 14.78 -14.26 -15.11
N ASN A 286 15.30 -13.37 -15.97
CA ASN A 286 15.16 -13.41 -17.43
C ASN A 286 13.71 -13.37 -17.96
N ALA A 287 12.71 -13.14 -17.10
CA ALA A 287 11.32 -13.07 -17.51
C ALA A 287 11.07 -11.83 -18.38
N LYS A 288 10.27 -11.97 -19.44
CA LYS A 288 9.76 -10.82 -20.20
C LYS A 288 8.44 -10.38 -19.59
N VAL A 289 8.46 -9.25 -18.89
CA VAL A 289 7.32 -8.74 -18.12
C VAL A 289 6.81 -7.47 -18.77
N THR A 290 5.53 -7.44 -19.13
CA THR A 290 4.84 -6.22 -19.53
C THR A 290 4.09 -5.63 -18.34
N VAL A 291 4.33 -4.36 -18.06
CA VAL A 291 3.60 -3.59 -17.04
C VAL A 291 2.72 -2.57 -17.74
N VAL A 292 1.41 -2.67 -17.53
CA VAL A 292 0.43 -1.75 -18.11
C VAL A 292 0.08 -0.68 -17.07
N GLY A 293 0.45 0.56 -17.35
CA GLY A 293 0.39 1.69 -16.43
C GLY A 293 1.73 1.97 -15.76
N TYR A 294 2.27 3.17 -15.97
CA TYR A 294 3.53 3.65 -15.40
C TYR A 294 3.32 4.81 -14.43
N GLY A 295 2.23 4.74 -13.65
CA GLY A 295 2.04 5.55 -12.45
C GLY A 295 2.93 5.09 -11.28
N PRO A 296 2.73 5.62 -10.06
CA PRO A 296 3.57 5.28 -8.90
C PRO A 296 3.69 3.77 -8.63
N VAL A 297 2.57 3.03 -8.68
CA VAL A 297 2.55 1.57 -8.50
C VAL A 297 3.37 0.85 -9.57
N GLY A 298 3.03 1.04 -10.85
CA GLY A 298 3.71 0.39 -11.96
C GLY A 298 5.20 0.74 -12.04
N ARG A 299 5.58 1.97 -11.71
CA ARG A 299 6.98 2.40 -11.61
C ARG A 299 7.71 1.70 -10.46
N GLY A 300 7.09 1.63 -9.28
CA GLY A 300 7.62 0.93 -8.12
C GLY A 300 7.86 -0.56 -8.37
N PHE A 301 6.93 -1.21 -9.07
CA PHE A 301 7.02 -2.61 -9.48
C PHE A 301 8.11 -2.83 -10.54
N ALA A 302 8.10 -2.05 -11.63
CA ALA A 302 9.03 -2.18 -12.75
C ALA A 302 10.51 -2.04 -12.33
N LEU A 303 10.82 -1.07 -11.45
CA LEU A 303 12.17 -0.85 -10.94
C LEU A 303 12.68 -2.07 -10.15
N ARG A 304 11.82 -2.67 -9.33
CA ARG A 304 12.17 -3.80 -8.47
C ARG A 304 12.40 -5.07 -9.28
N ILE A 305 11.48 -5.42 -10.18
CA ILE A 305 11.63 -6.64 -11.00
C ILE A 305 12.82 -6.56 -11.96
N ARG A 306 13.21 -5.36 -12.40
CA ARG A 306 14.43 -5.16 -13.20
C ARG A 306 15.68 -5.54 -12.40
N ALA A 307 15.76 -5.14 -11.13
CA ALA A 307 16.85 -5.55 -10.24
C ALA A 307 16.87 -7.07 -9.97
N LEU A 308 15.71 -7.73 -10.13
CA LEU A 308 15.60 -9.20 -10.07
C LEU A 308 15.86 -9.90 -11.42
N GLY A 309 16.27 -9.15 -12.46
CA GLY A 309 16.65 -9.70 -13.76
C GLY A 309 15.54 -9.78 -14.81
N ALA A 310 14.38 -9.16 -14.57
CA ALA A 310 13.31 -9.09 -15.56
C ALA A 310 13.64 -8.12 -16.70
N LYS A 311 13.21 -8.49 -17.92
CA LYS A 311 13.17 -7.62 -19.09
C LYS A 311 11.79 -6.96 -19.15
N VAL A 312 11.74 -5.69 -18.76
CA VAL A 312 10.47 -4.98 -18.55
C VAL A 312 10.10 -4.14 -19.77
N THR A 313 8.87 -4.32 -20.26
CA THR A 313 8.22 -3.47 -21.24
C THR A 313 7.08 -2.70 -20.57
N ILE A 314 7.01 -1.40 -20.81
CA ILE A 314 5.96 -0.53 -20.29
C ILE A 314 4.93 -0.23 -21.39
N CYS A 315 3.65 -0.32 -21.03
CA CYS A 315 2.54 0.11 -21.85
C CYS A 315 1.75 1.18 -21.09
N ASP A 316 1.65 2.39 -21.63
CA ASP A 316 0.87 3.47 -21.03
C ASP A 316 0.14 4.26 -22.12
N THR A 317 -1.09 4.71 -21.82
CA THR A 317 -1.87 5.53 -22.75
C THR A 317 -1.43 6.98 -22.73
N ASN A 318 -0.77 7.42 -21.65
CA ASN A 318 -0.17 8.74 -21.54
C ASN A 318 1.25 8.72 -22.14
N PRO A 319 1.51 9.44 -23.25
CA PRO A 319 2.83 9.46 -23.89
C PRO A 319 3.92 10.05 -23.00
N VAL A 320 3.58 10.93 -22.04
CA VAL A 320 4.55 11.46 -21.06
C VAL A 320 5.02 10.36 -20.12
N GLN A 321 4.11 9.50 -19.65
CA GLN A 321 4.46 8.38 -18.79
C GLN A 321 5.26 7.31 -19.56
N ALA A 322 4.85 7.01 -20.80
CA ALA A 322 5.60 6.11 -21.67
C ALA A 322 7.02 6.63 -21.98
N LEU A 323 7.17 7.92 -22.28
CA LEU A 323 8.48 8.55 -22.48
C LEU A 323 9.31 8.54 -21.20
N ARG A 324 8.70 8.82 -20.05
CA ARG A 324 9.37 8.73 -18.75
C ARG A 324 9.91 7.32 -18.49
N ALA A 325 9.15 6.28 -18.84
CA ALA A 325 9.63 4.91 -18.74
C ALA A 325 10.89 4.66 -19.58
N VAL A 326 10.94 5.20 -20.80
CA VAL A 326 12.14 5.12 -21.66
C VAL A 326 13.34 5.80 -21.00
N PHE A 327 13.15 6.99 -20.43
CA PHE A 327 14.21 7.70 -19.70
C PHE A 327 14.60 7.04 -18.38
N ASP A 328 13.69 6.30 -17.74
CA ASP A 328 13.97 5.44 -16.59
C ASP A 328 14.66 4.11 -17.01
N GLY A 329 14.88 3.88 -18.31
CA GLY A 329 15.64 2.75 -18.86
C GLY A 329 14.80 1.52 -19.22
N PHE A 330 13.52 1.71 -19.55
CA PHE A 330 12.60 0.64 -19.97
C PHE A 330 12.22 0.74 -21.45
N GLU A 331 11.85 -0.37 -22.07
CA GLU A 331 11.21 -0.33 -23.38
C GLU A 331 9.75 0.13 -23.22
N ALA A 332 9.25 0.97 -24.12
CA ALA A 332 7.84 1.36 -24.17
C ALA A 332 7.19 0.89 -25.47
N LYS A 333 6.05 0.21 -25.39
CA LYS A 333 5.32 -0.36 -26.53
C LYS A 333 3.81 -0.24 -26.36
N ASN A 334 3.08 -0.37 -27.45
CA ASN A 334 1.64 -0.63 -27.41
C ASN A 334 1.36 -2.04 -26.84
N LEU A 335 0.29 -2.18 -26.07
CA LEU A 335 -0.07 -3.43 -25.39
C LEU A 335 -0.29 -4.60 -26.36
N GLU A 336 -0.93 -4.35 -27.51
CA GLU A 336 -1.15 -5.35 -28.56
C GLU A 336 0.17 -6.01 -29.04
N CYS A 337 1.24 -5.20 -29.15
CA CYS A 337 2.56 -5.68 -29.54
C CYS A 337 3.32 -6.33 -28.38
N ALA A 338 3.14 -5.85 -27.15
CA ALA A 338 3.84 -6.38 -25.99
C ALA A 338 3.25 -7.72 -25.52
N ALA A 339 1.93 -7.90 -25.65
CA ALA A 339 1.21 -9.10 -25.20
C ALA A 339 1.69 -10.39 -25.88
N ASN A 340 2.04 -10.31 -27.17
CA ASN A 340 2.48 -11.47 -27.96
C ASN A 340 3.92 -11.95 -27.65
N THR A 341 4.71 -11.15 -26.92
CA THR A 341 6.13 -11.42 -26.65
C THR A 341 6.45 -11.60 -25.17
N SER A 342 5.47 -11.37 -24.29
CA SER A 342 5.63 -11.39 -22.85
C SER A 342 5.30 -12.75 -22.25
N ASN A 343 6.10 -13.15 -21.26
CA ASN A 343 5.82 -14.32 -20.43
C ASN A 343 4.86 -13.96 -19.28
N MET A 344 4.80 -12.68 -18.92
CA MET A 344 4.00 -12.16 -17.83
C MET A 344 3.47 -10.77 -18.18
N ILE A 345 2.20 -10.52 -17.89
CA ILE A 345 1.55 -9.22 -18.04
C ILE A 345 0.94 -8.83 -16.69
N VAL A 346 1.21 -7.61 -16.26
CA VAL A 346 0.71 -7.07 -15.00
C VAL A 346 0.01 -5.74 -15.27
N SER A 347 -1.22 -5.61 -14.78
CA SER A 347 -1.98 -4.36 -14.88
C SER A 347 -1.84 -3.54 -13.61
N ALA A 348 -1.45 -2.27 -13.74
CA ALA A 348 -1.15 -1.33 -12.66
C ALA A 348 -1.85 0.02 -12.88
N THR A 349 -3.02 0.00 -13.54
CA THR A 349 -3.74 1.20 -13.98
C THR A 349 -4.83 1.64 -13.02
N GLY A 350 -5.43 0.69 -12.28
CA GLY A 350 -6.64 0.97 -11.50
C GLY A 350 -7.81 1.41 -12.39
N VAL A 351 -7.93 0.83 -13.60
CA VAL A 351 -8.98 1.14 -14.58
C VAL A 351 -9.63 -0.16 -15.07
N ARG A 352 -10.97 -0.18 -15.11
CA ARG A 352 -11.74 -1.36 -15.49
C ARG A 352 -11.46 -1.69 -16.96
N HIS A 353 -11.27 -2.97 -17.26
CA HIS A 353 -11.05 -3.51 -18.59
C HIS A 353 -9.80 -2.96 -19.30
N THR A 354 -8.77 -2.60 -18.55
CA THR A 354 -7.45 -2.28 -19.12
C THR A 354 -6.89 -3.44 -19.93
N ILE A 355 -6.98 -4.67 -19.41
CA ILE A 355 -6.67 -5.88 -20.17
C ILE A 355 -7.98 -6.48 -20.68
N THR A 356 -8.29 -6.21 -21.95
CA THR A 356 -9.51 -6.70 -22.62
C THR A 356 -9.38 -8.19 -23.00
N LEU A 357 -10.50 -8.82 -23.34
CA LEU A 357 -10.50 -10.18 -23.90
C LEU A 357 -9.64 -10.29 -25.16
N GLN A 358 -9.62 -9.26 -26.01
CA GLN A 358 -8.79 -9.22 -27.21
C GLN A 358 -7.29 -9.18 -26.88
N HIS A 359 -6.89 -8.42 -25.85
CA HIS A 359 -5.52 -8.45 -25.36
C HIS A 359 -5.14 -9.85 -24.86
N MET A 360 -6.02 -10.51 -24.10
CA MET A 360 -5.80 -11.87 -23.59
C MET A 360 -5.67 -12.91 -24.71
N GLN A 361 -6.46 -12.80 -25.78
CA GLN A 361 -6.37 -13.70 -26.94
C GLN A 361 -5.01 -13.64 -27.65
N ASN A 362 -4.32 -12.51 -27.56
CA ASN A 362 -3.00 -12.29 -28.17
C ASN A 362 -1.83 -12.66 -27.24
N MET A 363 -2.09 -13.12 -26.02
CA MET A 363 -1.05 -13.53 -25.08
C MET A 363 -0.37 -14.83 -25.51
N GLN A 364 0.80 -15.12 -24.93
CA GLN A 364 1.46 -16.40 -25.13
C GLN A 364 0.78 -17.53 -24.35
N GLU A 365 0.88 -18.75 -24.87
CA GLU A 365 0.47 -19.96 -24.16
C GLU A 365 1.21 -20.08 -22.81
N ASN A 366 0.46 -20.34 -21.74
CA ASN A 366 0.90 -20.34 -20.34
C ASN A 366 1.45 -18.99 -19.81
N ALA A 367 1.19 -17.87 -20.47
CA ALA A 367 1.54 -16.55 -19.93
C ALA A 367 0.88 -16.30 -18.57
N ILE A 368 1.56 -15.54 -17.72
CA ILE A 368 1.06 -15.14 -16.39
C ILE A 368 0.33 -13.81 -16.52
N LEU A 369 -0.84 -13.68 -15.89
CA LEU A 369 -1.63 -12.46 -15.86
C LEU A 369 -1.96 -12.10 -14.41
N ALA A 370 -1.70 -10.85 -14.01
CA ALA A 370 -1.91 -10.36 -12.65
C ALA A 370 -2.41 -8.91 -12.62
N VAL A 371 -3.07 -8.54 -11.52
CA VAL A 371 -3.46 -7.15 -11.21
C VAL A 371 -2.70 -6.67 -9.98
N ILE A 372 -2.16 -5.45 -10.09
CA ILE A 372 -1.53 -4.70 -8.98
C ILE A 372 -2.12 -3.29 -8.85
N GLY A 373 -3.07 -2.91 -9.70
CA GLY A 373 -3.76 -1.60 -9.65
C GLY A 373 -4.89 -1.53 -8.62
N GLY A 374 -5.41 -2.68 -8.17
CA GLY A 374 -6.29 -2.78 -7.00
C GLY A 374 -7.74 -2.37 -7.22
N ILE A 375 -8.29 -2.58 -8.43
CA ILE A 375 -9.75 -2.44 -8.64
C ILE A 375 -10.34 -3.68 -9.30
N ALA A 376 -11.61 -3.95 -8.98
CA ALA A 376 -12.38 -5.03 -9.59
C ALA A 376 -12.46 -4.87 -11.13
N ASN A 377 -12.32 -6.00 -11.83
CA ASN A 377 -12.43 -6.09 -13.29
C ASN A 377 -11.41 -5.22 -14.06
N GLU A 378 -10.22 -4.97 -13.52
CA GLU A 378 -9.13 -4.38 -14.32
C GLU A 378 -8.74 -5.28 -15.52
N ILE A 379 -8.94 -6.59 -15.37
CA ILE A 379 -8.98 -7.57 -16.46
C ILE A 379 -10.44 -7.88 -16.79
N ALA A 380 -10.79 -7.97 -18.08
CA ALA A 380 -12.13 -8.30 -18.57
C ALA A 380 -12.49 -9.80 -18.38
N LEU A 381 -12.43 -10.28 -17.14
CA LEU A 381 -12.76 -11.66 -16.77
C LEU A 381 -14.28 -11.93 -16.79
N ASP A 382 -15.09 -10.89 -16.61
CA ASP A 382 -16.55 -10.91 -16.77
C ASP A 382 -17.00 -11.16 -18.22
N GLU A 383 -16.08 -11.04 -19.20
CA GLU A 383 -16.33 -11.44 -20.59
C GLU A 383 -15.97 -12.92 -20.87
N ILE A 384 -15.41 -13.64 -19.89
CA ILE A 384 -15.10 -15.07 -20.00
C ILE A 384 -16.32 -15.88 -19.50
N PRO A 385 -16.93 -16.73 -20.36
CA PRO A 385 -18.07 -17.55 -19.96
C PRO A 385 -17.77 -18.39 -18.72
N ASP A 386 -18.73 -18.42 -17.78
CA ASP A 386 -18.69 -19.18 -16.54
C ASP A 386 -17.53 -18.86 -15.58
N PHE A 387 -16.78 -17.77 -15.81
CA PHE A 387 -15.78 -17.32 -14.86
C PHE A 387 -16.45 -16.80 -13.59
N LYS A 388 -16.12 -17.43 -12.46
CA LYS A 388 -16.45 -16.96 -11.12
C LYS A 388 -15.18 -17.02 -10.28
N PRO A 389 -14.82 -15.93 -9.58
CA PRO A 389 -13.66 -15.92 -8.70
C PRO A 389 -13.88 -16.89 -7.54
N ILE A 390 -12.79 -17.54 -7.12
CA ILE A 390 -12.77 -18.43 -5.96
C ILE A 390 -11.85 -17.81 -4.90
N VAL A 391 -12.46 -17.33 -3.81
CA VAL A 391 -11.79 -16.72 -2.66
C VAL A 391 -10.59 -17.55 -2.21
N GLY A 392 -9.45 -16.89 -1.99
CA GLY A 392 -8.21 -17.51 -1.52
C GLY A 392 -7.42 -18.30 -2.57
N THR A 393 -7.84 -18.31 -3.83
CA THR A 393 -7.08 -18.98 -4.90
C THR A 393 -5.90 -18.12 -5.35
N ALA A 394 -4.69 -18.57 -5.03
CA ALA A 394 -3.47 -17.82 -5.33
C ALA A 394 -3.11 -17.81 -6.83
N GLN A 395 -3.37 -18.92 -7.51
CA GLN A 395 -3.14 -19.07 -8.94
C GLN A 395 -4.15 -20.04 -9.55
N ARG A 396 -4.62 -19.73 -10.76
CA ARG A 396 -5.54 -20.58 -11.51
C ARG A 396 -5.21 -20.55 -12.99
N LYS A 397 -5.20 -21.72 -13.61
CA LYS A 397 -5.17 -21.82 -15.08
C LYS A 397 -6.56 -21.55 -15.63
N ILE A 398 -6.66 -20.62 -16.57
CA ILE A 398 -7.92 -20.33 -17.27
C ILE A 398 -7.72 -20.46 -18.78
N GLN A 399 -8.73 -20.98 -19.46
CA GLN A 399 -8.76 -21.05 -20.92
C GLN A 399 -9.37 -19.75 -21.45
N VAL A 400 -8.59 -18.94 -22.17
CA VAL A 400 -9.13 -17.75 -22.83
C VAL A 400 -9.98 -18.18 -24.02
N PRO A 401 -11.22 -17.67 -24.18
CA PRO A 401 -12.05 -17.95 -25.35
C PRO A 401 -11.35 -17.57 -26.66
N ARG A 402 -11.14 -18.55 -27.55
CA ARG A 402 -10.38 -18.40 -28.81
C ARG A 402 -8.95 -17.90 -28.61
N GLY A 403 -8.36 -18.17 -27.44
CA GLY A 403 -7.02 -17.74 -27.08
C GLY A 403 -6.23 -18.85 -26.40
N PRO A 404 -5.07 -18.51 -25.80
CA PRO A 404 -4.25 -19.45 -25.06
C PRO A 404 -4.88 -19.88 -23.73
N GLN A 405 -4.30 -20.89 -23.10
CA GLN A 405 -4.44 -21.07 -21.66
C GLN A 405 -3.45 -20.15 -20.94
N ILE A 406 -3.89 -19.41 -19.92
CA ILE A 406 -3.05 -18.50 -19.14
C ILE A 406 -3.11 -18.86 -17.65
N THR A 407 -2.09 -18.43 -16.89
CA THR A 407 -2.07 -18.52 -15.42
C THR A 407 -2.50 -17.18 -14.84
N LEU A 408 -3.68 -17.14 -14.25
CA LEU A 408 -4.23 -15.98 -13.55
C LEU A 408 -3.75 -15.99 -12.09
N ILE A 409 -3.24 -14.86 -11.61
CA ILE A 409 -2.81 -14.66 -10.22
C ILE A 409 -3.95 -14.01 -9.44
N SER A 410 -4.18 -14.48 -8.21
CA SER A 410 -5.14 -13.89 -7.26
C SER A 410 -6.56 -13.71 -7.84
N GLU A 411 -7.01 -14.64 -8.67
CA GLU A 411 -8.28 -14.55 -9.42
C GLU A 411 -8.48 -13.24 -10.22
N GLY A 412 -7.40 -12.51 -10.54
CA GLY A 412 -7.45 -11.24 -11.27
C GLY A 412 -7.74 -10.01 -10.41
N ASP A 413 -7.63 -10.14 -9.09
CA ASP A 413 -7.72 -9.06 -8.11
C ASP A 413 -6.32 -8.60 -7.65
N GLY A 414 -6.24 -7.59 -6.79
CA GLY A 414 -5.01 -6.99 -6.30
C GLY A 414 -4.10 -7.99 -5.58
N THR A 415 -2.98 -8.30 -6.24
CA THR A 415 -2.09 -9.40 -5.84
C THR A 415 -1.59 -9.28 -4.39
N ASN A 416 -1.24 -8.06 -3.94
CA ASN A 416 -0.64 -7.81 -2.62
C ASN A 416 -1.59 -8.07 -1.44
N TYR A 417 -2.90 -7.81 -1.57
CA TYR A 417 -3.86 -7.97 -0.47
C TYR A 417 -4.70 -9.24 -0.59
N THR A 418 -5.05 -9.69 -1.80
CA THR A 418 -5.87 -10.92 -1.97
C THR A 418 -5.09 -12.18 -1.58
N THR A 419 -3.77 -12.19 -1.82
CA THR A 419 -2.91 -13.39 -1.62
C THR A 419 -1.59 -13.12 -0.88
N GLY A 420 -1.29 -11.85 -0.66
CA GLY A 420 -0.15 -11.38 0.12
C GLY A 420 -0.56 -10.94 1.53
N GLY A 421 0.38 -10.29 2.22
CA GLY A 421 0.16 -9.73 3.56
C GLY A 421 -0.21 -8.24 3.57
N GLY A 422 -0.70 -7.71 2.44
CA GLY A 422 -0.93 -6.28 2.24
C GLY A 422 0.38 -5.50 2.05
N ASN A 423 0.31 -4.18 2.20
CA ASN A 423 1.47 -3.30 2.18
C ASN A 423 2.31 -3.44 3.47
N PRO A 424 3.61 -3.10 3.46
CA PRO A 424 4.48 -3.31 4.61
C PRO A 424 4.10 -2.44 5.81
N ILE A 425 4.41 -2.90 7.03
CA ILE A 425 4.04 -2.25 8.29
C ILE A 425 4.49 -0.79 8.36
N GLU A 426 5.76 -0.51 8.04
CA GLU A 426 6.31 0.84 8.12
C GLU A 426 5.70 1.82 7.09
N ILE A 427 5.16 1.29 5.99
CA ILE A 427 4.50 2.09 4.95
C ILE A 427 3.07 2.42 5.40
N MET A 428 2.34 1.45 5.94
CA MET A 428 1.00 1.69 6.50
C MET A 428 1.01 2.62 7.71
N ASP A 429 2.11 2.67 8.48
CA ASP A 429 2.30 3.68 9.53
C ASP A 429 2.18 5.10 8.98
N PHE A 430 2.67 5.35 7.76
CA PHE A 430 2.54 6.65 7.10
C PHE A 430 1.12 6.88 6.60
N SER A 431 0.55 5.92 5.86
CA SER A 431 -0.82 6.02 5.34
C SER A 431 -1.82 6.31 6.46
N PHE A 432 -1.70 5.61 7.59
CA PHE A 432 -2.58 5.83 8.74
C PHE A 432 -2.26 7.10 9.53
N ALA A 433 -1.02 7.58 9.54
CA ALA A 433 -0.73 8.92 10.06
C ALA A 433 -1.42 10.02 9.22
N VAL A 434 -1.51 9.83 7.89
CA VAL A 434 -2.28 10.73 7.02
C VAL A 434 -3.78 10.60 7.31
N GLN A 435 -4.31 9.39 7.51
CA GLN A 435 -5.72 9.19 7.92
C GLN A 435 -6.04 9.89 9.25
N VAL A 436 -5.18 9.75 10.26
CA VAL A 436 -5.32 10.45 11.54
C VAL A 436 -5.30 11.98 11.34
N SER A 437 -4.45 12.48 10.45
CA SER A 437 -4.43 13.92 10.11
C SER A 437 -5.73 14.36 9.45
N ALA A 438 -6.34 13.53 8.58
CA ALA A 438 -7.64 13.80 7.98
C ALA A 438 -8.77 13.82 9.01
N VAL A 439 -8.78 12.87 9.96
CA VAL A 439 -9.72 12.88 11.08
C VAL A 439 -9.58 14.16 11.91
N ALA A 440 -8.35 14.55 12.25
CA ALA A 440 -8.08 15.77 13.01
C ALA A 440 -8.54 17.02 12.25
N TYR A 441 -8.26 17.10 10.95
CA TYR A 441 -8.66 18.21 10.09
C TYR A 441 -10.19 18.33 9.99
N LEU A 442 -10.90 17.22 9.81
CA LEU A 442 -12.38 17.18 9.81
C LEU A 442 -12.96 17.65 11.15
N LEU A 443 -12.38 17.21 12.28
CA LEU A 443 -12.83 17.61 13.61
C LEU A 443 -12.56 19.10 13.90
N GLU A 444 -11.42 19.62 13.46
CA GLU A 444 -11.07 21.03 13.61
C GLU A 444 -12.08 21.94 12.88
N HIS A 445 -12.50 21.55 11.67
CA HIS A 445 -13.34 22.40 10.82
C HIS A 445 -14.84 22.17 11.05
N ASN A 446 -15.26 20.93 11.31
CA ASN A 446 -16.67 20.54 11.35
C ASN A 446 -17.12 19.91 12.68
N GLY A 447 -16.22 19.74 13.66
CA GLY A 447 -16.51 19.11 14.94
C GLY A 447 -17.39 19.97 15.87
N ASN A 448 -18.38 19.33 16.51
CA ASN A 448 -19.41 19.98 17.33
C ASN A 448 -18.92 20.57 18.67
N LYS A 449 -17.68 20.28 19.11
CA LYS A 449 -17.20 20.69 20.45
C LYS A 449 -16.16 21.82 20.43
N ASN A 450 -15.40 21.99 19.34
CA ASN A 450 -14.34 23.02 19.24
C ASN A 450 -14.27 23.74 17.87
N GLY A 451 -15.09 23.37 16.88
CA GLY A 451 -15.10 24.01 15.56
C GLY A 451 -15.75 25.40 15.62
N ASN A 452 -14.93 26.43 15.44
CA ASN A 452 -15.26 27.81 15.10
C ASN A 452 -16.76 28.19 15.22
N LYS A 453 -17.16 28.77 16.37
CA LYS A 453 -18.53 29.27 16.63
C LYS A 453 -19.03 30.31 15.62
N ASN A 454 -18.15 30.82 14.75
CA ASN A 454 -18.44 31.88 13.78
C ASN A 454 -18.53 31.38 12.32
N GLY A 455 -18.39 30.07 12.05
CA GLY A 455 -18.67 29.50 10.72
C GLY A 455 -17.68 29.84 9.60
N GLU A 456 -16.65 30.66 9.85
CA GLU A 456 -15.74 31.17 8.81
C GLU A 456 -14.82 30.11 8.18
N ASN A 457 -14.61 28.95 8.84
CA ASN A 457 -13.74 27.86 8.35
C ASN A 457 -14.45 26.49 8.32
N ARG A 458 -15.78 26.43 8.21
CA ARG A 458 -16.49 25.14 8.11
C ARG A 458 -16.31 24.56 6.70
N LEU A 459 -15.95 23.28 6.60
CA LEU A 459 -15.90 22.58 5.32
C LEU A 459 -17.32 22.30 4.84
N ASN A 460 -17.67 22.83 3.67
CA ASN A 460 -18.89 22.48 2.94
C ASN A 460 -18.73 21.11 2.28
N SER A 461 -19.82 20.54 1.74
CA SER A 461 -19.74 19.34 0.91
C SER A 461 -18.78 19.56 -0.27
N GLY A 462 -17.84 18.65 -0.45
CA GLY A 462 -16.81 18.76 -1.48
C GLY A 462 -15.61 17.89 -1.18
N ILE A 463 -14.68 17.84 -2.13
CA ILE A 463 -13.42 17.08 -1.99
C ILE A 463 -12.29 18.07 -1.68
N TYR A 464 -11.53 17.77 -0.63
CA TYR A 464 -10.46 18.61 -0.10
C TYR A 464 -9.15 17.84 0.01
N GLN A 465 -8.05 18.57 -0.06
CA GLN A 465 -6.72 18.07 0.23
C GLN A 465 -6.35 18.38 1.67
N LEU A 466 -5.48 17.54 2.25
CA LEU A 466 -4.80 17.91 3.47
C LEU A 466 -3.83 19.08 3.21
N PRO A 467 -3.63 19.98 4.18
CA PRO A 467 -2.57 20.97 4.10
C PRO A 467 -1.19 20.31 3.97
N GLU A 468 -0.30 20.89 3.16
CA GLU A 468 1.06 20.38 2.93
C GLU A 468 1.85 20.20 4.24
N ASN A 469 1.55 21.01 5.27
CA ASN A 469 2.19 20.90 6.57
C ASN A 469 1.92 19.56 7.28
N SER A 470 0.78 18.90 7.00
CA SER A 470 0.48 17.57 7.54
C SER A 470 1.50 16.54 7.06
N ASP A 471 1.79 16.50 5.76
CA ASP A 471 2.79 15.61 5.19
C ASP A 471 4.19 15.91 5.75
N LYS A 472 4.55 17.19 5.86
CA LYS A 472 5.84 17.62 6.45
C LYS A 472 6.00 17.13 7.89
N GLN A 473 4.97 17.27 8.72
CA GLN A 473 5.01 16.83 10.11
C GLN A 473 5.18 15.31 10.22
N ILE A 474 4.42 14.54 9.45
CA ILE A 474 4.53 13.07 9.44
C ILE A 474 5.93 12.66 8.97
N ALA A 475 6.43 13.25 7.87
CA ALA A 475 7.76 12.98 7.35
C ALA A 475 8.87 13.31 8.36
N SER A 476 8.78 14.42 9.08
CA SER A 476 9.73 14.79 10.13
C SER A 476 9.75 13.77 11.27
N ILE A 477 8.59 13.29 11.72
CA ILE A 477 8.49 12.22 12.72
C ILE A 477 9.11 10.93 12.17
N ALA A 478 8.77 10.54 10.94
CA ALA A 478 9.27 9.34 10.30
C ALA A 478 10.79 9.33 10.13
N LEU A 479 11.38 10.46 9.75
CA LEU A 479 12.83 10.67 9.66
C LEU A 479 13.48 10.55 11.04
N ALA A 480 12.95 11.25 12.05
CA ALA A 480 13.50 11.22 13.40
C ALA A 480 13.50 9.80 13.99
N LYS A 481 12.42 9.02 13.78
CA LYS A 481 12.34 7.61 14.22
C LYS A 481 13.36 6.69 13.52
N ARG A 482 13.88 7.11 12.38
CA ARG A 482 14.91 6.41 11.59
C ARG A 482 16.32 6.97 11.79
N GLY A 483 16.49 7.94 12.69
CA GLY A 483 17.78 8.59 12.94
C GLY A 483 18.20 9.59 11.86
N TYR A 484 17.27 10.04 11.02
CA TYR A 484 17.48 11.06 9.98
C TYR A 484 16.83 12.39 10.35
N SER A 485 17.19 13.45 9.65
CA SER A 485 16.58 14.76 9.77
C SER A 485 16.42 15.43 8.40
N ALA A 486 15.38 16.25 8.26
CA ALA A 486 15.26 17.16 7.14
C ALA A 486 16.19 18.37 7.35
N SER A 487 16.73 18.93 6.27
CA SER A 487 17.50 20.19 6.34
C SER A 487 16.55 21.38 6.51
N GLU A 488 17.00 22.40 7.23
CA GLU A 488 16.27 23.67 7.36
C GLU A 488 17.03 24.79 6.65
N ALA A 489 16.30 25.63 5.91
CA ALA A 489 16.87 26.86 5.37
C ALA A 489 17.27 27.81 6.51
N ASN A 490 18.41 28.49 6.37
CA ASN A 490 18.80 29.51 7.33
C ASN A 490 17.84 30.71 7.25
N LYS A 491 16.91 30.79 8.20
CA LYS A 491 15.86 31.83 8.27
C LYS A 491 16.41 33.27 8.16
N ASN A 492 17.67 33.49 8.54
CA ASN A 492 18.28 34.82 8.59
C ASN A 492 18.99 35.23 7.29
N ASN A 493 19.16 34.33 6.32
CA ASN A 493 19.85 34.68 5.07
C ASN A 493 18.90 35.27 4.00
N GLY A 494 17.59 35.30 4.26
CA GLY A 494 16.58 35.87 3.36
C GLY A 494 16.24 35.02 2.14
N TYR A 495 16.84 33.82 1.99
CA TYR A 495 16.57 32.91 0.87
C TYR A 495 15.71 31.75 1.34
N LYS A 496 14.57 31.55 0.67
CA LYS A 496 13.75 30.37 0.93
C LYS A 496 14.16 29.22 0.01
N TRP A 497 14.57 28.09 0.59
CA TRP A 497 14.99 26.91 -0.18
C TRP A 497 13.82 26.12 -0.77
N ASP A 498 12.60 26.40 -0.31
CA ASP A 498 11.34 25.84 -0.83
C ASP A 498 10.90 26.53 -2.14
N LEU A 499 11.46 27.69 -2.48
CA LEU A 499 11.34 28.31 -3.80
C LEU A 499 12.16 27.52 -4.82
N THR A 500 11.65 26.36 -5.21
CA THR A 500 12.17 25.63 -6.37
C THR A 500 11.79 26.40 -7.64
N ARG A 501 12.49 26.15 -8.75
CA ARG A 501 12.23 26.77 -10.07
C ARG A 501 10.77 26.61 -10.57
N PHE A 502 9.97 25.77 -9.94
CA PHE A 502 8.59 25.47 -10.29
C PHE A 502 7.56 25.85 -9.20
N ALA A 503 8.00 26.42 -8.08
CA ALA A 503 7.11 26.83 -6.98
C ALA A 503 6.34 28.13 -7.27
N GLU A 504 6.59 28.81 -8.40
CA GLU A 504 5.95 30.09 -8.76
C GLU A 504 4.56 29.93 -9.42
N GLU A 505 4.14 28.73 -9.82
CA GLU A 505 2.87 28.56 -10.58
C GLU A 505 1.62 28.33 -9.71
N GLU A 506 1.73 28.20 -8.39
CA GLU A 506 0.56 27.95 -7.52
C GLU A 506 -0.05 29.22 -6.87
N ASN A 507 0.43 30.43 -7.21
CA ASN A 507 -0.11 31.69 -6.68
C ASN A 507 -0.29 32.81 -7.73
N ILE A 508 -0.72 32.47 -8.96
CA ILE A 508 -1.18 33.46 -9.97
C ILE A 508 -2.64 33.22 -10.33
#